data_AF-A0A267DSS9-F1
#
_entry.id   AF-A0A267DSS9-F1
#
_cell.length_a   1.000
_cell.length_b   1.000
_cell.length_c   1.000
_cell.angle_alpha   90.00
_cell.angle_beta   90.00
_cell.angle_gamma   90.00
#
_symmetry.space_group_name_H-M   'P 1'
#
loop_
_entity.id
_entity.type
_entity.pdbx_description
1 polymer ?
#
loop_
_entity_poly.entity_id
_entity_poly.type
_entity_poly.pdbx_seq_one_letter_code
_entity_poly.pdbx_strand_id
1 'polypeptide(L)'
;MRVIMDYFTVYHVCAPGHHDTAGPVASEVIVSDDPEGGSVREGLLGSGGGATATNGSASNTSYAVYGQGRGTVPSYPSLDQLAEMLQSVVQAYSISCFVGVGIGAGANILARHALRHSERVLGLFLVNANAHSDNTYYNWLFANYNAEWDRLKHGVLTISAQRALEMHWFGHTESESVDLIERYRRHLLSLCLPNVAGFIQAYNQRPDLGIQRGGRTLPVQTFLLTGSLGKYQAKSLVAMNARCDPSKTEYLIADEADGMLIEEQPDKAAGYLLGLLRETGLVAFLTPARVREQAIRLSTDALMRRDQSGVDVC
;
A
#
# COMPACT_ATOMS: atom_id res chain seq x y z
N MET A 1 5.09 -7.32 -17.84
CA MET A 1 4.15 -8.01 -16.93
C MET A 1 3.02 -8.77 -17.63
N ARG A 2 2.32 -8.21 -18.64
CA ARG A 2 1.17 -8.86 -19.30
C ARG A 2 1.37 -10.34 -19.67
N VAL A 3 2.49 -10.66 -20.32
CA VAL A 3 2.86 -12.05 -20.68
C VAL A 3 2.85 -13.00 -19.48
N ILE A 4 3.34 -12.55 -18.32
CA ILE A 4 3.36 -13.35 -17.09
C ILE A 4 1.93 -13.50 -16.57
N MET A 5 1.16 -12.40 -16.56
CA MET A 5 -0.19 -12.34 -16.02
C MET A 5 -1.19 -13.20 -16.78
N ASP A 6 -0.96 -13.48 -18.07
CA ASP A 6 -1.83 -14.36 -18.88
C ASP A 6 -1.91 -15.81 -18.33
N TYR A 7 -0.98 -16.21 -17.45
CA TYR A 7 -0.98 -17.52 -16.79
C TYR A 7 -1.63 -17.52 -15.40
N PHE A 8 -2.08 -16.36 -14.90
CA PHE A 8 -2.60 -16.22 -13.54
C PHE A 8 -3.94 -15.48 -13.52
N THR A 9 -4.82 -15.88 -12.59
CA THR A 9 -5.92 -15.00 -12.19
C THR A 9 -5.39 -14.02 -11.15
N VAL A 10 -5.46 -12.73 -11.46
CA VAL A 10 -4.86 -11.67 -10.63
C VAL A 10 -5.94 -11.02 -9.76
N TYR A 11 -5.73 -11.04 -8.45
CA TYR A 11 -6.58 -10.38 -7.47
C TYR A 11 -5.86 -9.16 -6.90
N HIS A 12 -6.50 -8.00 -6.97
CA HIS A 12 -6.02 -6.79 -6.31
C HIS A 12 -6.80 -6.59 -5.01
N VAL A 13 -6.13 -6.63 -3.86
CA VAL A 13 -6.76 -6.52 -2.54
C VAL A 13 -6.41 -5.16 -1.94
N CYS A 14 -7.42 -4.32 -1.76
CA CYS A 14 -7.27 -3.03 -1.08
C CYS A 14 -7.49 -3.18 0.43
N ALA A 15 -6.87 -2.29 1.21
CA ALA A 15 -7.20 -2.17 2.62
C ALA A 15 -8.66 -1.69 2.78
N PRO A 16 -9.34 -2.04 3.89
CA PRO A 16 -10.71 -1.62 4.14
C PRO A 16 -10.89 -0.10 3.98
N GLY A 17 -11.89 0.30 3.20
CA GLY A 17 -12.21 1.70 2.94
C GLY A 17 -11.20 2.45 2.06
N HIS A 18 -10.30 1.75 1.37
CA HIS A 18 -9.40 2.30 0.36
C HIS A 18 -9.91 1.96 -1.06
N HIS A 19 -11.12 2.40 -1.36
CA HIS A 19 -11.69 2.36 -2.71
C HIS A 19 -12.42 3.67 -2.98
N ASP A 20 -12.67 3.95 -4.25
CA ASP A 20 -13.40 5.16 -4.65
C ASP A 20 -14.77 5.18 -3.96
N THR A 21 -15.20 6.36 -3.50
CA THR A 21 -16.46 6.58 -2.76
C THR A 21 -16.56 5.93 -1.37
N ALA A 22 -15.48 5.34 -0.86
CA ALA A 22 -15.47 4.76 0.48
C ALA A 22 -15.74 5.82 1.57
N GLY A 23 -16.70 5.52 2.44
CA GLY A 23 -16.84 6.21 3.72
C GLY A 23 -15.83 5.69 4.75
N PRO A 24 -15.76 6.33 5.93
CA PRO A 24 -14.89 5.88 7.01
C PRO A 24 -15.30 4.50 7.55
N VAL A 25 -14.33 3.59 7.68
CA VAL A 25 -14.53 2.19 8.10
C VAL A 25 -14.94 2.09 9.57
N ALA A 26 -14.36 2.94 10.41
CA ALA A 26 -14.87 3.21 11.73
C ALA A 26 -15.56 4.57 11.70
N SER A 27 -16.85 4.59 11.93
CA SER A 27 -17.58 5.84 12.13
C SER A 27 -18.48 5.77 13.35
N GLU A 28 -18.34 6.78 14.20
CA GLU A 28 -19.49 7.27 14.95
C GLU A 28 -20.10 8.43 14.14
N VAL A 29 -21.42 8.43 14.06
CA VAL A 29 -22.17 9.64 13.71
C VAL A 29 -22.06 10.55 14.92
N ILE A 30 -21.31 11.65 14.82
CA ILE A 30 -21.44 12.73 15.80
C ILE A 30 -22.81 13.36 15.52
N VAL A 31 -23.85 12.86 16.19
CA VAL A 31 -25.09 13.62 16.35
C VAL A 31 -24.74 14.74 17.32
N SER A 32 -24.66 15.97 16.84
CA SER A 32 -24.57 17.14 17.71
C SER A 32 -25.89 17.25 18.48
N ASP A 33 -25.97 16.61 19.65
CA ASP A 33 -27.00 16.92 20.64
C ASP A 33 -26.62 18.22 21.35
N ASP A 34 -26.81 19.36 20.68
CA ASP A 34 -26.88 20.67 21.32
C ASP A 34 -28.35 21.12 21.30
N PRO A 35 -29.04 21.19 22.46
CA PRO A 35 -30.42 21.65 22.54
C PRO A 35 -30.57 23.18 22.52
N GLU A 36 -29.49 23.97 22.47
CA GLU A 36 -29.59 25.43 22.49
C GLU A 36 -28.66 26.08 21.47
N GLY A 37 -29.25 26.92 20.62
CA GLY A 37 -28.56 27.58 19.51
C GLY A 37 -27.37 28.42 19.97
N GLY A 38 -26.17 28.03 19.50
CA GLY A 38 -24.93 28.77 19.65
C GLY A 38 -24.09 28.67 18.38
N SER A 39 -23.68 29.82 17.85
CA SER A 39 -23.01 30.01 16.57
C SER A 39 -21.85 29.05 16.27
N VAL A 40 -21.91 28.39 15.12
CA VAL A 40 -20.80 27.62 14.51
C VAL A 40 -19.62 28.54 14.24
N ARG A 41 -18.43 28.19 14.75
CA ARG A 41 -17.17 28.89 14.41
C ARG A 41 -16.64 28.32 13.09
N GLU A 42 -16.81 29.07 12.01
CA GLU A 42 -16.13 28.82 10.74
C GLU A 42 -14.60 28.87 10.93
N GLY A 43 -13.92 27.80 10.50
CA GLY A 43 -12.47 27.77 10.36
C GLY A 43 -12.02 28.53 9.12
N LEU A 44 -11.46 29.71 9.34
CA LEU A 44 -10.68 30.59 8.46
C LEU A 44 -10.23 30.02 7.09
N LEU A 45 -10.81 30.57 6.02
CA LEU A 45 -10.10 30.93 4.79
C LEU A 45 -10.28 32.44 4.57
N GLY A 46 -9.18 33.15 4.37
CA GLY A 46 -9.17 34.61 4.33
C GLY A 46 -9.44 35.23 2.96
N SER A 47 -10.13 36.38 3.01
CA SER A 47 -10.08 37.56 2.14
C SER A 47 -10.82 37.57 0.79
N GLY A 48 -11.90 38.38 0.73
CA GLY A 48 -12.07 39.42 -0.31
C GLY A 48 -13.35 39.39 -1.14
N GLY A 49 -14.18 40.44 -1.01
CA GLY A 49 -15.08 40.93 -2.08
C GLY A 49 -16.50 40.38 -2.09
N GLY A 50 -17.48 41.25 -1.85
CA GLY A 50 -18.90 40.88 -1.75
C GLY A 50 -19.60 40.60 -3.08
N ALA A 51 -20.61 39.73 -3.01
CA ALA A 51 -21.85 39.80 -3.78
C ALA A 51 -22.89 38.84 -3.15
N THR A 52 -24.12 39.33 -3.03
CA THR A 52 -25.32 38.62 -2.59
C THR A 52 -25.77 37.54 -3.58
N ALA A 53 -26.11 36.33 -3.12
CA ALA A 53 -27.31 35.58 -3.57
C ALA A 53 -27.43 34.15 -2.98
N THR A 54 -28.60 33.93 -2.36
CA THR A 54 -29.50 32.75 -2.45
C THR A 54 -29.16 31.41 -1.79
N ASN A 55 -30.10 31.01 -0.93
CA ASN A 55 -30.32 29.70 -0.31
C ASN A 55 -30.04 28.50 -1.22
N GLY A 56 -29.05 27.69 -0.84
CA GLY A 56 -28.96 26.28 -1.17
C GLY A 56 -28.69 25.52 0.13
N SER A 57 -29.51 24.51 0.43
CA SER A 57 -29.36 23.68 1.64
C SER A 57 -27.98 23.03 1.68
N ALA A 58 -27.11 23.49 2.58
CA ALA A 58 -25.86 22.83 2.86
C ALA A 58 -26.17 21.46 3.47
N SER A 59 -25.81 20.40 2.76
CA SER A 59 -25.78 19.04 3.31
C SER A 59 -24.80 19.03 4.49
N ASN A 60 -25.31 18.73 5.70
CA ASN A 60 -24.47 18.47 6.88
C ASN A 60 -23.56 17.26 6.59
N THR A 61 -22.34 17.51 6.13
CA THR A 61 -21.33 16.46 5.97
C THR A 61 -20.70 16.19 7.33
N SER A 62 -21.26 15.24 8.08
CA SER A 62 -20.65 14.69 9.29
C SER A 62 -19.42 13.86 8.93
N TYR A 63 -18.25 14.22 9.45
CA TYR A 63 -17.02 13.45 9.26
C TYR A 63 -16.87 12.43 10.38
N ALA A 64 -16.62 11.17 10.02
CA ALA A 64 -16.33 10.15 11.00
C ALA A 64 -14.92 10.30 11.59
N VAL A 65 -14.75 9.91 12.85
CA VAL A 65 -13.49 10.07 13.60
C VAL A 65 -13.07 8.74 14.23
N TYR A 66 -11.77 8.45 14.22
CA TYR A 66 -11.18 7.34 14.97
C TYR A 66 -10.86 7.78 16.41
N GLY A 67 -11.64 7.34 17.40
CA GLY A 67 -11.45 7.69 18.81
C GLY A 67 -10.28 6.95 19.50
N GLN A 68 -9.75 7.54 20.57
CA GLN A 68 -8.72 6.96 21.45
C GLN A 68 -9.30 6.78 22.86
N GLY A 69 -9.64 5.53 23.25
CA GLY A 69 -9.66 5.11 24.66
C GLY A 69 -10.98 4.57 25.27
N ARG A 70 -10.80 3.53 26.10
CA ARG A 70 -11.59 2.99 27.25
C ARG A 70 -13.10 2.68 27.12
N GLY A 71 -13.66 2.67 25.92
CA GLY A 71 -14.86 1.94 25.52
C GLY A 71 -14.60 1.23 24.20
N THR A 72 -15.45 0.30 23.76
CA THR A 72 -15.33 -0.36 22.45
C THR A 72 -15.67 0.60 21.31
N VAL A 73 -14.85 1.64 21.14
CA VAL A 73 -14.90 2.55 20.00
C VAL A 73 -14.50 1.75 18.75
N PRO A 74 -15.21 1.85 17.62
CA PRO A 74 -14.79 1.21 16.39
C PRO A 74 -13.40 1.74 16.01
N SER A 75 -12.41 0.85 15.91
CA SER A 75 -11.04 1.19 15.51
C SER A 75 -10.71 0.55 14.17
N TYR A 76 -9.80 1.17 13.40
CA TYR A 76 -9.29 0.54 12.19
C TYR A 76 -8.66 -0.83 12.52
N PRO A 77 -8.83 -1.86 11.67
CA PRO A 77 -8.26 -3.18 11.93
C PRO A 77 -6.74 -3.13 12.10
N SER A 78 -6.22 -3.87 13.08
CA SER A 78 -4.77 -4.07 13.24
C SER A 78 -4.20 -4.84 12.05
N LEU A 79 -2.88 -4.76 11.84
CA LEU A 79 -2.24 -5.55 10.76
C LEU A 79 -2.44 -7.06 10.90
N ASP A 80 -2.59 -7.56 12.13
CA ASP A 80 -2.91 -8.96 12.37
C ASP A 80 -4.34 -9.30 11.94
N GLN A 81 -5.30 -8.42 12.21
CA GLN A 81 -6.69 -8.56 11.75
C GLN A 81 -6.79 -8.43 10.23
N LEU A 82 -6.05 -7.51 9.61
CA LEU A 82 -5.98 -7.40 8.14
C LEU A 82 -5.43 -8.67 7.49
N ALA A 83 -4.46 -9.34 8.12
CA ALA A 83 -3.97 -10.63 7.65
C ALA A 83 -5.03 -11.74 7.75
N GLU A 84 -5.87 -11.74 8.79
CA GLU A 84 -7.02 -12.68 8.87
C GLU A 84 -8.12 -12.34 7.85
N MET A 85 -8.34 -11.06 7.55
CA MET A 85 -9.27 -10.65 6.50
C MET A 85 -8.84 -11.18 5.13
N LEU A 86 -7.54 -11.26 4.84
CA LEU A 86 -7.04 -11.89 3.62
C LEU A 86 -7.44 -13.36 3.54
N GLN A 87 -7.41 -14.09 4.65
CA GLN A 87 -7.86 -15.48 4.69
C GLN A 87 -9.37 -15.59 4.36
N SER A 88 -10.17 -14.63 4.79
CA SER A 88 -11.60 -14.57 4.44
C SER A 88 -11.81 -14.38 2.93
N VAL A 89 -10.97 -13.57 2.27
CA VAL A 89 -10.99 -13.40 0.80
C VAL A 89 -10.60 -14.70 0.10
N VAL A 90 -9.53 -15.37 0.54
CA VAL A 90 -9.08 -16.66 -0.02
C VAL A 90 -10.20 -17.70 0.04
N GLN A 91 -10.93 -17.77 1.15
CA GLN A 91 -12.06 -18.67 1.32
C GLN A 91 -13.26 -18.29 0.45
N ALA A 92 -13.64 -17.00 0.42
CA ALA A 92 -14.79 -16.52 -0.34
C ALA A 92 -14.66 -16.79 -1.84
N TYR A 93 -13.46 -16.64 -2.39
CA TYR A 93 -13.19 -16.92 -3.81
C TYR A 93 -12.71 -18.35 -4.08
N SER A 94 -12.72 -19.23 -3.07
CA SER A 94 -12.28 -20.62 -3.18
C SER A 94 -10.86 -20.76 -3.78
N ILE A 95 -9.96 -19.85 -3.42
CA ILE A 95 -8.58 -19.84 -3.89
C ILE A 95 -7.84 -20.97 -3.17
N SER A 96 -7.35 -21.96 -3.93
CA SER A 96 -6.64 -23.10 -3.36
C SER A 96 -5.31 -22.67 -2.75
N CYS A 97 -4.51 -21.96 -3.53
CA CYS A 97 -3.21 -21.40 -3.18
C CYS A 97 -2.89 -20.18 -4.05
N PHE A 98 -2.00 -19.30 -3.60
CA PHE A 98 -1.61 -18.09 -4.33
C PHE A 98 -0.14 -17.74 -4.15
N VAL A 99 0.37 -16.90 -5.06
CA VAL A 99 1.63 -16.18 -4.88
C VAL A 99 1.29 -14.76 -4.44
N GLY A 100 1.79 -14.35 -3.28
CA GLY A 100 1.52 -13.03 -2.71
C GLY A 100 2.51 -12.00 -3.20
N VAL A 101 2.03 -10.87 -3.72
CA VAL A 101 2.86 -9.69 -4.02
C VAL A 101 2.44 -8.57 -3.10
N GLY A 102 3.36 -8.05 -2.28
CA GLY A 102 3.05 -7.01 -1.30
C GLY A 102 4.15 -5.98 -1.18
N ILE A 103 3.75 -4.75 -0.85
CA ILE A 103 4.65 -3.61 -0.74
C ILE A 103 4.48 -2.98 0.64
N GLY A 104 5.57 -2.75 1.37
CA GLY A 104 5.54 -2.07 2.68
C GLY A 104 4.59 -2.72 3.69
N ALA A 105 3.49 -2.04 4.01
CA ALA A 105 2.45 -2.58 4.88
C ALA A 105 1.81 -3.86 4.31
N GLY A 106 1.55 -3.91 3.00
CA GLY A 106 1.03 -5.11 2.33
C GLY A 106 2.00 -6.28 2.40
N ALA A 107 3.31 -6.02 2.31
CA ALA A 107 4.33 -7.05 2.50
C ALA A 107 4.30 -7.64 3.91
N ASN A 108 4.12 -6.80 4.94
CA ASN A 108 4.02 -7.25 6.33
C ASN A 108 2.73 -8.05 6.58
N ILE A 109 1.60 -7.63 6.00
CA ILE A 109 0.32 -8.35 6.07
C ILE A 109 0.43 -9.75 5.44
N LEU A 110 1.02 -9.84 4.24
CA LEU A 110 1.26 -11.13 3.57
C LEU A 110 2.20 -12.04 4.37
N ALA A 111 3.28 -11.48 4.95
CA ALA A 111 4.18 -12.23 5.81
C ALA A 111 3.44 -12.80 7.04
N ARG A 112 2.56 -12.01 7.69
CA ARG A 112 1.73 -12.47 8.81
C ARG A 112 0.79 -13.59 8.40
N HIS A 113 0.13 -13.44 7.24
CA HIS A 113 -0.77 -14.45 6.70
C HIS A 113 -0.01 -15.75 6.42
N ALA A 114 1.14 -15.70 5.75
CA ALA A 114 1.95 -16.88 5.47
C ALA A 114 2.52 -17.56 6.73
N LEU A 115 2.75 -16.83 7.81
CA LEU A 115 3.16 -17.40 9.11
C LEU A 115 2.04 -18.16 9.83
N ARG A 116 0.77 -18.01 9.41
CA ARG A 116 -0.40 -18.70 9.97
C ARG A 116 -1.02 -19.72 9.01
N HIS A 117 -1.01 -19.41 7.72
CA HIS A 117 -1.69 -20.14 6.64
C HIS A 117 -0.72 -20.48 5.50
N SER A 118 0.41 -21.08 5.83
CA SER A 118 1.46 -21.40 4.85
C SER A 118 0.98 -22.37 3.77
N GLU A 119 0.00 -23.21 4.07
CA GLU A 119 -0.63 -24.15 3.12
C GLU A 119 -1.36 -23.45 1.97
N ARG A 120 -1.67 -22.16 2.12
CA ARG A 120 -2.34 -21.34 1.09
C ARG A 120 -1.36 -20.53 0.25
N VAL A 121 -0.08 -20.48 0.61
CA VAL A 121 0.90 -19.55 0.00
C VAL A 121 2.00 -20.35 -0.70
N LEU A 122 2.10 -20.20 -2.02
CA LEU A 122 3.15 -20.84 -2.83
C LEU A 122 4.47 -20.08 -2.78
N GLY A 123 4.38 -18.75 -2.71
CA GLY A 123 5.54 -17.89 -2.59
C GLY A 123 5.16 -16.45 -2.32
N LEU A 124 6.13 -15.65 -1.89
CA LEU A 124 5.96 -14.24 -1.55
C LEU A 124 6.97 -13.37 -2.26
N PHE A 125 6.49 -12.34 -2.95
CA PHE A 125 7.30 -11.26 -3.50
C PHE A 125 7.06 -9.99 -2.70
N LEU A 126 8.00 -9.66 -1.81
CA LEU A 126 7.81 -8.64 -0.79
C LEU A 126 8.73 -7.44 -1.06
N VAL A 127 8.14 -6.32 -1.46
CA VAL A 127 8.85 -5.07 -1.75
C VAL A 127 8.84 -4.16 -0.51
N ASN A 128 9.98 -3.56 -0.17
CA ASN A 128 10.18 -2.69 1.00
C ASN A 128 9.68 -3.33 2.30
N ALA A 129 9.92 -4.64 2.44
CA ALA A 129 9.44 -5.42 3.57
C ALA A 129 10.19 -5.07 4.85
N ASN A 130 9.48 -5.11 5.97
CA ASN A 130 10.02 -4.87 7.30
C ASN A 130 9.41 -5.88 8.30
N ALA A 131 10.26 -6.54 9.10
CA ALA A 131 9.86 -7.49 10.14
C ALA A 131 9.81 -6.90 11.56
N HIS A 132 10.56 -5.84 11.84
CA HIS A 132 10.66 -5.22 13.16
C HIS A 132 9.52 -4.25 13.44
N SER A 133 9.15 -4.16 14.72
CA SER A 133 8.29 -3.11 15.26
C SER A 133 9.04 -1.82 15.56
N ASP A 134 10.37 -1.81 15.39
CA ASP A 134 11.18 -0.59 15.51
C ASP A 134 10.82 0.36 14.38
N ASN A 135 9.86 1.19 14.71
CA ASN A 135 9.38 2.27 13.89
C ASN A 135 10.18 3.53 14.16
N THR A 136 11.38 3.56 14.76
CA THR A 136 12.07 4.82 15.10
C THR A 136 12.10 5.86 13.98
N TYR A 137 12.29 5.46 12.71
CA TYR A 137 12.15 6.37 11.56
C TYR A 137 10.70 6.83 11.35
N TYR A 138 9.77 5.89 11.36
CA TYR A 138 8.33 6.13 11.28
C TYR A 138 7.81 6.94 12.47
N ASN A 139 7.97 6.48 13.71
CA ASN A 139 7.80 7.22 14.94
C ASN A 139 8.51 8.57 14.93
N TRP A 140 9.66 8.78 14.29
CA TRP A 140 10.22 10.13 14.16
C TRP A 140 9.42 10.98 13.15
N LEU A 141 9.05 10.39 12.01
CA LEU A 141 8.08 10.94 11.03
C LEU A 141 6.67 11.13 11.61
N PHE A 142 6.33 10.49 12.73
CA PHE A 142 4.96 10.37 13.24
C PHE A 142 4.76 10.97 14.65
N ALA A 143 5.78 10.99 15.51
CA ALA A 143 5.75 11.55 16.87
C ALA A 143 5.93 13.07 16.89
N ASN A 144 6.63 13.64 15.91
CA ASN A 144 6.72 15.10 15.73
C ASN A 144 5.45 15.70 15.12
N TYR A 145 4.49 14.85 14.73
CA TYR A 145 3.34 15.22 13.90
C TYR A 145 2.01 14.74 14.48
N ASN A 146 1.91 14.57 15.80
CA ASN A 146 0.66 14.15 16.46
C ASN A 146 -0.54 15.03 16.06
N ALA A 147 -0.33 16.34 15.93
CA ALA A 147 -1.36 17.27 15.46
C ALA A 147 -1.73 17.07 13.98
N GLU A 148 -0.79 16.66 13.14
CA GLU A 148 -1.08 16.37 11.72
C GLU A 148 -1.84 15.06 11.55
N TRP A 149 -1.59 14.06 12.40
CA TRP A 149 -2.37 12.82 12.38
C TRP A 149 -3.75 12.97 12.96
N ASP A 150 -3.91 13.83 13.97
CA ASP A 150 -5.24 14.23 14.39
C ASP A 150 -6.00 14.90 13.23
N ARG A 151 -5.36 15.82 12.51
CA ARG A 151 -5.96 16.46 11.31
C ARG A 151 -6.30 15.44 10.22
N LEU A 152 -5.41 14.50 9.92
CA LEU A 152 -5.67 13.46 8.90
C LEU A 152 -6.87 12.58 9.29
N LYS A 153 -7.00 12.22 10.57
CA LYS A 153 -8.16 11.48 11.10
C LYS A 153 -9.47 12.23 10.93
N HIS A 154 -9.42 13.57 10.92
CA HIS A 154 -10.57 14.45 10.68
C HIS A 154 -10.72 14.83 9.20
N GLY A 155 -10.00 14.18 8.28
CA GLY A 155 -10.14 14.42 6.85
C GLY A 155 -9.35 15.62 6.30
N VAL A 156 -8.39 16.14 7.07
CA VAL A 156 -7.57 17.29 6.66
C VAL A 156 -6.16 16.82 6.34
N LEU A 157 -5.75 16.93 5.06
CA LEU A 157 -4.38 16.70 4.63
C LEU A 157 -3.60 18.03 4.63
N THR A 158 -2.56 18.11 5.47
CA THR A 158 -1.64 19.25 5.46
C THR A 158 -0.44 18.98 4.58
N ILE A 159 0.23 20.06 4.15
CA ILE A 159 1.48 19.97 3.37
C ILE A 159 2.54 19.17 4.13
N SER A 160 2.62 19.34 5.45
CA SER A 160 3.56 18.61 6.31
C SER A 160 3.25 17.10 6.35
N ALA A 161 1.98 16.73 6.55
CA ALA A 161 1.54 15.33 6.51
C ALA A 161 1.82 14.69 5.15
N GLN A 162 1.54 15.42 4.07
CA GLN A 162 1.77 14.97 2.71
C GLN A 162 3.26 14.74 2.43
N ARG A 163 4.14 15.68 2.82
CA ARG A 163 5.60 15.52 2.70
C ARG A 163 6.12 14.34 3.52
N ALA A 164 5.56 14.09 4.70
CA ALA A 164 5.92 12.93 5.51
C ALA A 164 5.58 11.60 4.80
N LEU A 165 4.42 11.54 4.14
CA LEU A 165 4.03 10.38 3.34
C LEU A 165 4.90 10.20 2.09
N GLU A 166 5.22 11.30 1.40
CA GLU A 166 6.14 11.28 0.26
C GLU A 166 7.52 10.72 0.67
N MET A 167 8.10 11.22 1.76
CA MET A 167 9.37 10.69 2.29
C MET A 167 9.29 9.20 2.61
N HIS A 168 8.15 8.71 3.10
CA HIS A 168 7.95 7.29 3.36
C HIS A 168 7.93 6.45 2.08
N TRP A 169 7.15 6.86 1.08
CA TRP A 169 6.96 6.11 -0.16
C TRP A 169 8.23 6.05 -0.99
N PHE A 170 8.83 7.21 -1.26
CA PHE A 170 10.04 7.32 -2.06
C PHE A 170 11.30 6.90 -1.28
N GLY A 171 11.27 6.95 0.06
CA GLY A 171 12.40 6.51 0.89
C GLY A 171 13.58 7.50 0.91
N HIS A 172 13.42 8.69 0.34
CA HIS A 172 14.33 9.83 0.43
C HIS A 172 13.56 11.16 0.32
N THR A 173 14.26 12.28 0.52
CA THR A 173 13.65 13.62 0.65
C THR A 173 13.26 14.29 -0.66
N GLU A 174 13.86 13.89 -1.78
CA GLU A 174 13.70 14.55 -3.08
C GLU A 174 13.73 13.51 -4.20
N SER A 175 12.57 12.92 -4.55
CA SER A 175 12.45 12.12 -5.77
C SER A 175 12.42 13.04 -6.98
N GLU A 176 13.18 12.70 -8.02
CA GLU A 176 13.28 13.48 -9.26
C GLU A 176 12.05 13.25 -10.16
N SER A 177 11.26 12.22 -9.86
CA SER A 177 10.08 11.80 -10.61
C SER A 177 8.85 12.67 -10.29
N VAL A 178 8.83 13.93 -10.76
CA VAL A 178 7.74 14.90 -10.52
C VAL A 178 6.36 14.36 -10.89
N ASP A 179 6.25 13.69 -12.04
CA ASP A 179 4.98 13.11 -12.51
C ASP A 179 4.47 12.00 -11.58
N LEU A 180 5.39 11.19 -11.04
CA LEU A 180 5.08 10.10 -10.12
C LEU A 180 4.59 10.67 -8.78
N ILE A 181 5.29 11.68 -8.25
CA ILE A 181 4.88 12.40 -7.04
C ILE A 181 3.45 12.94 -7.20
N GLU A 182 3.19 13.66 -8.30
CA GLU A 182 1.88 14.28 -8.52
C GLU A 182 0.76 13.25 -8.73
N ARG A 183 1.07 12.10 -9.35
CA ARG A 183 0.13 10.97 -9.46
C ARG A 183 -0.24 10.42 -8.09
N TYR A 184 0.73 10.19 -7.21
CA TYR A 184 0.48 9.68 -5.86
C TYR A 184 -0.25 10.69 -4.96
N ARG A 185 0.02 11.99 -5.12
CA ARG A 185 -0.73 13.06 -4.44
C ARG A 185 -2.20 13.05 -4.81
N ARG A 186 -2.51 13.03 -6.10
CA ARG A 186 -3.89 12.95 -6.59
C ARG A 186 -4.59 11.68 -6.11
N HIS A 187 -3.88 10.56 -6.09
CA HIS A 187 -4.42 9.31 -5.57
C HIS A 187 -4.71 9.38 -4.06
N LEU A 188 -3.80 9.95 -3.26
CA LEU A 188 -4.04 10.14 -1.83
C LEU A 188 -5.29 10.97 -1.56
N LEU A 189 -5.50 12.04 -2.34
CA LEU A 189 -6.67 12.91 -2.24
C LEU A 189 -7.97 12.25 -2.72
N SER A 190 -7.90 11.17 -3.50
CA SER A 190 -9.09 10.39 -3.89
C SER A 190 -9.53 9.41 -2.81
N LEU A 191 -8.70 9.16 -1.79
CA LEU A 191 -9.00 8.23 -0.70
C LEU A 191 -9.70 8.93 0.47
N CYS A 192 -10.42 8.14 1.25
CA CYS A 192 -10.93 8.56 2.54
C CYS A 192 -9.77 8.74 3.54
N LEU A 193 -9.34 9.99 3.76
CA LEU A 193 -8.20 10.33 4.61
C LEU A 193 -8.29 9.77 6.05
N PRO A 194 -9.47 9.74 6.71
CA PRO A 194 -9.60 9.03 7.98
C PRO A 194 -9.16 7.56 7.89
N ASN A 195 -9.55 6.82 6.84
CA ASN A 195 -9.16 5.42 6.65
C ASN A 195 -7.65 5.29 6.45
N VAL A 196 -7.06 6.20 5.69
CA VAL A 196 -5.60 6.28 5.50
C VAL A 196 -4.91 6.47 6.85
N ALA A 197 -5.42 7.38 7.70
CA ALA A 197 -4.88 7.60 9.04
C ALA A 197 -4.99 6.34 9.91
N GLY A 198 -6.14 5.65 9.87
CA GLY A 198 -6.36 4.38 10.57
C GLY A 198 -5.38 3.29 10.12
N PHE A 199 -5.13 3.18 8.81
CA PHE A 199 -4.19 2.21 8.24
C PHE A 199 -2.74 2.51 8.64
N ILE A 200 -2.32 3.77 8.59
CA ILE A 200 -0.98 4.20 9.06
C ILE A 200 -0.82 3.90 10.55
N GLN A 201 -1.83 4.22 11.35
CA GLN A 201 -1.82 3.92 12.78
C GLN A 201 -1.69 2.41 13.04
N ALA A 202 -2.45 1.58 12.33
CA ALA A 202 -2.35 0.13 12.42
C ALA A 202 -0.94 -0.36 12.04
N TYR A 203 -0.35 0.18 10.98
CA TYR A 203 1.02 -0.16 10.58
C TYR A 203 2.03 0.21 11.66
N ASN A 204 1.89 1.39 12.27
CA ASN A 204 2.81 1.86 13.31
C ASN A 204 2.70 1.10 14.63
N GLN A 205 1.51 0.62 14.97
CA GLN A 205 1.25 -0.14 16.18
C GLN A 205 1.48 -1.65 16.01
N ARG A 206 1.90 -2.09 14.81
CA ARG A 206 2.11 -3.51 14.52
C ARG A 206 3.17 -4.11 15.47
N PRO A 207 2.94 -5.32 16.01
CA PRO A 207 3.98 -6.02 16.73
C PRO A 207 5.06 -6.54 15.78
N ASP A 208 6.22 -6.91 16.30
CA ASP A 208 7.27 -7.58 15.54
C ASP A 208 6.73 -8.91 14.93
N LEU A 209 7.20 -9.30 13.74
CA LEU A 209 6.75 -10.55 13.08
C LEU A 209 7.10 -11.82 13.85
N GLY A 210 8.04 -11.74 14.81
CA GLY A 210 8.50 -12.87 15.60
C GLY A 210 9.32 -13.88 14.81
N ILE A 211 9.89 -13.49 13.67
CA ILE A 211 10.74 -14.37 12.85
C ILE A 211 12.19 -14.39 13.37
N GLN A 212 12.84 -15.54 13.35
CA GLN A 212 14.23 -15.72 13.73
C GLN A 212 14.86 -16.85 12.92
N ARG A 213 16.09 -16.63 12.43
CA ARG A 213 16.84 -17.63 11.69
C ARG A 213 17.17 -18.81 12.60
N GLY A 214 16.96 -20.04 12.11
CA GLY A 214 17.13 -21.26 12.90
C GLY A 214 15.98 -21.55 13.87
N GLY A 215 14.92 -20.74 13.87
CA GLY A 215 13.71 -20.93 14.66
C GLY A 215 12.46 -20.75 13.80
N ARG A 216 11.44 -20.07 14.35
CA ARG A 216 10.24 -19.70 13.60
C ARG A 216 10.60 -18.66 12.53
N THR A 217 10.39 -18.96 11.26
CA THR A 217 10.71 -18.06 10.15
C THR A 217 9.66 -18.18 9.05
N LEU A 218 9.79 -17.40 7.96
CA LEU A 218 8.87 -17.49 6.82
C LEU A 218 8.91 -18.90 6.22
N PRO A 219 7.78 -19.63 6.18
CA PRO A 219 7.78 -21.04 5.83
C PRO A 219 7.80 -21.31 4.31
N VAL A 220 7.64 -20.26 3.48
CA VAL A 220 7.43 -20.32 2.03
C VAL A 220 8.57 -19.66 1.25
N GLN A 221 8.71 -19.99 -0.03
CA GLN A 221 9.68 -19.34 -0.91
C GLN A 221 9.40 -17.84 -0.95
N THR A 222 10.38 -17.02 -0.60
CA THR A 222 10.20 -15.58 -0.43
C THR A 222 11.31 -14.83 -1.17
N PHE A 223 10.93 -13.82 -1.94
CA PHE A 223 11.84 -12.88 -2.57
C PHE A 223 11.64 -11.50 -1.94
N LEU A 224 12.68 -10.94 -1.33
CA LEU A 224 12.67 -9.63 -0.70
C LEU A 224 13.33 -8.60 -1.63
N LEU A 225 12.65 -7.50 -1.94
CA LEU A 225 13.14 -6.47 -2.87
C LEU A 225 13.04 -5.05 -2.29
N THR A 226 14.04 -4.20 -2.54
CA THR A 226 14.01 -2.76 -2.23
C THR A 226 14.91 -1.99 -3.20
N GLY A 227 14.70 -0.69 -3.33
CA GLY A 227 15.64 0.20 -4.01
C GLY A 227 16.81 0.61 -3.12
N SER A 228 17.98 0.86 -3.72
CA SER A 228 19.21 1.27 -3.01
C SER A 228 19.18 2.72 -2.52
N LEU A 229 18.39 3.59 -3.15
CA LEU A 229 18.27 5.00 -2.77
C LEU A 229 17.44 5.16 -1.48
N GLY A 230 16.50 4.24 -1.22
CA GLY A 230 15.70 4.16 -0.01
C GLY A 230 16.48 3.62 1.20
N LYS A 231 17.40 4.40 1.76
CA LYS A 231 18.35 3.95 2.81
C LYS A 231 17.68 3.24 4.00
N TYR A 232 16.55 3.74 4.48
CA TYR A 232 15.83 3.13 5.61
C TYR A 232 15.14 1.82 5.22
N GLN A 233 14.54 1.76 4.03
CA GLN A 233 13.91 0.56 3.49
C GLN A 233 14.95 -0.54 3.25
N ALA A 234 16.10 -0.19 2.66
CA ALA A 234 17.23 -1.10 2.47
C ALA A 234 17.76 -1.67 3.79
N LYS A 235 17.98 -0.82 4.80
CA LYS A 235 18.38 -1.27 6.14
C LYS A 235 17.34 -2.22 6.75
N SER A 236 16.06 -1.89 6.60
CA SER A 236 14.97 -2.70 7.15
C SER A 236 14.85 -4.06 6.45
N LEU A 237 15.03 -4.10 5.14
CA LEU A 237 15.02 -5.31 4.34
C LEU A 237 16.18 -6.25 4.72
N VAL A 238 17.39 -5.70 4.88
CA VAL A 238 18.56 -6.48 5.35
C VAL A 238 18.32 -7.06 6.74
N ALA A 239 17.76 -6.26 7.66
CA ALA A 239 17.43 -6.73 9.01
C ALA A 239 16.36 -7.84 8.99
N MET A 240 15.36 -7.74 8.11
CA MET A 240 14.37 -8.81 7.91
C MET A 240 15.01 -10.07 7.34
N ASN A 241 15.83 -9.95 6.29
CA ASN A 241 16.52 -11.07 5.66
C ASN A 241 17.43 -11.82 6.64
N ALA A 242 18.12 -11.11 7.54
CA ALA A 242 18.94 -11.73 8.59
C ALA A 242 18.15 -12.70 9.48
N ARG A 243 16.83 -12.54 9.57
CA ARG A 243 15.91 -13.37 10.36
C ARG A 243 15.19 -14.44 9.53
N CYS A 244 15.32 -14.39 8.21
CA CYS A 244 14.77 -15.36 7.28
C CYS A 244 15.67 -16.60 7.12
N ASP A 245 15.08 -17.71 6.68
CA ASP A 245 15.82 -18.92 6.26
C ASP A 245 16.47 -18.70 4.89
N PRO A 246 17.81 -18.78 4.77
CA PRO A 246 18.52 -18.62 3.50
C PRO A 246 18.17 -19.64 2.42
N SER A 247 17.65 -20.82 2.81
CA SER A 247 17.26 -21.85 1.84
C SER A 247 15.93 -21.54 1.14
N LYS A 248 15.13 -20.63 1.70
CA LYS A 248 13.80 -20.25 1.19
C LYS A 248 13.69 -18.78 0.83
N THR A 249 14.68 -17.96 1.21
CA THR A 249 14.62 -16.52 1.06
C THR A 249 15.79 -16.00 0.26
N GLU A 250 15.47 -15.38 -0.86
CA GLU A 250 16.40 -14.54 -1.62
C GLU A 250 16.07 -13.07 -1.36
N TYR A 251 17.07 -12.19 -1.43
CA TYR A 251 16.84 -10.76 -1.38
C TYR A 251 17.73 -10.01 -2.36
N LEU A 252 17.22 -8.87 -2.83
CA LEU A 252 17.94 -7.96 -3.69
C LEU A 252 17.69 -6.51 -3.30
N ILE A 253 18.75 -5.72 -3.31
CA ILE A 253 18.70 -4.27 -3.28
C ILE A 253 19.02 -3.80 -4.70
N ALA A 254 18.03 -3.26 -5.41
CA ALA A 254 18.23 -2.84 -6.78
C ALA A 254 18.90 -1.48 -6.84
N ASP A 255 19.91 -1.36 -7.69
CA ASP A 255 20.65 -0.13 -7.89
C ASP A 255 19.80 0.93 -8.60
N GLU A 256 20.07 2.20 -8.25
CA GLU A 256 19.47 3.39 -8.88
C GLU A 256 17.93 3.38 -8.84
N ALA A 257 17.35 2.81 -7.79
CA ALA A 257 15.91 2.78 -7.57
C ALA A 257 15.57 3.33 -6.18
N ASP A 258 14.49 4.09 -6.11
CA ASP A 258 13.93 4.56 -4.85
C ASP A 258 12.91 3.57 -4.26
N GLY A 259 12.15 3.99 -3.26
CA GLY A 259 11.12 3.17 -2.62
C GLY A 259 9.95 2.80 -3.55
N MET A 260 9.83 3.42 -4.71
CA MET A 260 8.80 3.18 -5.72
C MET A 260 9.34 2.35 -6.91
N LEU A 261 10.33 1.49 -6.66
CA LEU A 261 10.98 0.61 -7.64
C LEU A 261 10.04 -0.06 -8.65
N ILE A 262 8.85 -0.51 -8.23
CA ILE A 262 7.91 -1.16 -9.14
C ILE A 262 7.26 -0.22 -10.16
N GLU A 263 7.22 1.08 -9.87
CA GLU A 263 6.73 2.13 -10.77
C GLU A 263 7.89 2.69 -11.61
N GLU A 264 9.07 2.88 -11.02
CA GLU A 264 10.24 3.44 -11.73
C GLU A 264 10.90 2.43 -12.67
N GLN A 265 11.03 1.18 -12.23
CA GLN A 265 11.74 0.11 -12.94
C GLN A 265 10.90 -1.17 -13.02
N PRO A 266 9.68 -1.11 -13.62
CA PRO A 266 8.75 -2.23 -13.66
C PRO A 266 9.32 -3.46 -14.39
N ASP A 267 10.19 -3.27 -15.38
CA ASP A 267 10.82 -4.36 -16.12
C ASP A 267 11.80 -5.18 -15.26
N LYS A 268 12.58 -4.51 -14.40
CA LYS A 268 13.47 -5.19 -13.46
C LYS A 268 12.64 -5.96 -12.42
N ALA A 269 11.64 -5.30 -11.83
CA ALA A 269 10.73 -5.93 -10.88
C ALA A 269 10.03 -7.18 -11.46
N ALA A 270 9.55 -7.08 -12.71
CA ALA A 270 8.95 -8.20 -13.42
C ALA A 270 9.93 -9.36 -13.65
N GLY A 271 11.21 -9.05 -13.92
CA GLY A 271 12.27 -10.05 -14.04
C GLY A 271 12.50 -10.82 -12.74
N TYR A 272 12.56 -10.13 -11.60
CA TYR A 272 12.72 -10.78 -10.30
C TYR A 272 11.49 -11.61 -9.90
N LEU A 273 10.28 -11.08 -10.15
CA LEU A 273 9.06 -11.84 -9.93
C LEU A 273 9.02 -13.10 -10.80
N LEU A 274 9.41 -13.01 -12.08
CA LEU A 274 9.54 -14.17 -12.95
C LEU A 274 10.52 -15.21 -12.38
N GLY A 275 11.63 -14.78 -11.79
CA GLY A 275 12.57 -15.65 -11.09
C GLY A 275 11.87 -16.48 -10.01
N LEU A 276 11.21 -15.80 -9.06
CA LEU A 276 10.43 -16.45 -8.00
C LEU A 276 9.36 -17.42 -8.54
N LEU A 277 8.61 -17.01 -9.56
CA LEU A 277 7.56 -17.84 -10.16
C LEU A 277 8.12 -19.09 -10.87
N ARG A 278 9.36 -19.04 -11.34
CA ARG A 278 10.06 -20.19 -11.90
C ARG A 278 10.57 -21.13 -10.81
N GLU A 279 11.11 -20.59 -9.72
CA GLU A 279 11.59 -21.38 -8.56
C GLU A 279 10.47 -22.14 -7.87
N THR A 280 9.29 -21.53 -7.77
CA THR A 280 8.07 -22.17 -7.25
C THR A 280 7.47 -23.20 -8.21
N GLY A 281 8.02 -23.35 -9.43
CA GLY A 281 7.59 -24.34 -10.42
C GLY A 281 6.38 -23.94 -11.26
N LEU A 282 5.75 -22.78 -11.01
CA LEU A 282 4.50 -22.36 -11.66
C LEU A 282 4.68 -22.06 -13.16
N VAL A 283 5.78 -21.41 -13.54
CA VAL A 283 6.08 -21.03 -14.94
C VAL A 283 7.51 -21.38 -15.33
N ALA A 284 7.99 -22.56 -14.92
CA ALA A 284 9.36 -23.01 -15.18
C ALA A 284 9.76 -22.99 -16.68
N PHE A 285 8.80 -23.14 -17.59
CA PHE A 285 9.01 -23.08 -19.05
C PHE A 285 9.18 -21.65 -19.61
N LEU A 286 8.77 -20.62 -18.86
CA LEU A 286 8.73 -19.23 -19.30
C LEU A 286 10.07 -18.54 -19.01
N THR A 287 11.03 -18.66 -19.93
CA THR A 287 12.36 -18.05 -19.78
C THR A 287 12.32 -16.55 -20.07
N PRO A 288 13.29 -15.75 -19.59
CA PRO A 288 13.36 -14.32 -19.93
C PRO A 288 13.36 -14.05 -21.44
N ALA A 289 14.01 -14.92 -22.22
CA ALA A 289 13.99 -14.84 -23.69
C ALA A 289 12.58 -15.07 -24.26
N ARG A 290 11.86 -16.08 -23.76
CA ARG A 290 10.47 -16.36 -24.17
C ARG A 290 9.51 -15.24 -23.78
N VAL A 291 9.69 -14.65 -22.59
CA VAL A 291 8.89 -13.50 -22.18
C VAL A 291 9.10 -12.32 -23.12
N ARG A 292 10.36 -12.01 -23.46
CA ARG A 292 10.68 -10.94 -24.42
C ARG A 292 10.08 -11.21 -25.80
N GLU A 293 10.22 -12.44 -26.30
CA GLU A 293 9.66 -12.83 -27.59
C GLU A 293 8.13 -12.67 -27.61
N GLN A 294 7.42 -13.19 -26.60
CA GLN A 294 5.97 -13.06 -26.49
C GLN A 294 5.53 -11.60 -26.30
N ALA A 295 6.29 -10.79 -25.56
CA ALA A 295 6.00 -9.37 -25.40
C ALA A 295 6.11 -8.61 -26.73
N ILE A 296 7.14 -8.89 -27.54
CA ILE A 296 7.30 -8.29 -28.88
C ILE A 296 6.11 -8.65 -29.77
N ARG A 297 5.68 -9.92 -29.76
CA ARG A 297 4.52 -10.38 -30.53
C ARG A 297 3.25 -9.64 -30.11
N LEU A 298 2.96 -9.56 -28.81
CA LEU A 298 1.80 -8.83 -28.29
C LEU A 298 1.81 -7.33 -28.66
N SER A 299 2.97 -6.68 -28.59
CA SER A 299 3.12 -5.29 -28.99
C SER A 299 2.88 -5.09 -30.48
N THR A 300 3.41 -6.00 -31.31
CA THR A 300 3.21 -5.97 -32.77
C THR A 300 1.74 -6.16 -33.12
N ASP A 301 1.08 -7.15 -32.52
CA ASP A 301 -0.35 -7.40 -32.74
C ASP A 301 -1.23 -6.22 -32.30
N ALA A 302 -0.86 -5.53 -31.21
CA ALA A 302 -1.58 -4.35 -30.75
C ALA A 302 -1.43 -3.17 -31.73
N LEU A 303 -0.25 -2.99 -32.31
CA LEU A 303 -0.01 -1.97 -33.34
C LEU A 303 -0.80 -2.28 -34.63
N MET A 304 -0.76 -3.52 -35.10
CA MET A 304 -1.51 -3.93 -36.30
C MET A 304 -3.03 -3.77 -36.12
N ARG A 305 -3.56 -4.03 -34.92
CA ARG A 305 -4.98 -3.78 -34.59
C ARG A 305 -5.33 -2.30 -34.57
N ARG A 306 -4.43 -1.43 -34.12
CA ARG A 306 -4.65 0.02 -34.14
C ARG A 306 -4.72 0.54 -35.57
N ASP A 307 -3.81 0.08 -36.43
CA ASP A 307 -3.74 0.45 -37.84
C ASP A 307 -5.00 -0.01 -38.61
N GLN A 308 -5.51 -1.21 -38.30
CA GLN A 308 -6.77 -1.72 -38.86
C GLN A 308 -8.03 -1.03 -38.32
N SER A 309 -7.96 -0.40 -37.14
CA SER A 309 -9.10 0.28 -36.53
C SER A 309 -9.34 1.71 -37.03
N GLY A 310 -8.46 2.25 -37.89
CA GLY A 310 -8.71 3.51 -38.61
C GLY A 310 -8.98 4.73 -37.73
N VAL A 311 -8.51 4.76 -36.48
CA VAL A 311 -8.60 5.95 -35.64
C VAL A 311 -7.42 6.86 -35.96
N ASP A 312 -7.59 7.62 -37.04
CA ASP A 312 -6.82 8.84 -37.29
C ASP A 312 -7.09 9.83 -36.15
N VAL A 313 -6.08 10.12 -35.35
CA VAL A 313 -6.12 11.23 -34.38
C VAL A 313 -5.52 12.45 -35.08
N CYS A 314 -6.39 13.37 -35.51
CA CYS A 314 -6.06 14.80 -35.57
C CYS A 314 -6.23 15.41 -34.17
#